data_AF-A0A127BR50-F1
#
_entry.id   AF-A0A127BR50-F1
#
_cell.length_a   1.000
_cell.length_b   1.000
_cell.length_c   1.000
_cell.angle_alpha   90.00
_cell.angle_beta   90.00
_cell.angle_gamma   90.00
#
_symmetry.space_group_name_H-M   'P 1'
#
loop_
_entity.id
_entity.type
_entity.pdbx_description
1 polymer ?
#
loop_
_entity_poly.entity_id
_entity_poly.type
_entity_poly.pdbx_seq_one_letter_code
_entity_poly.pdbx_strand_id
1 'polypeptide(L)'
;YWPPQYVIMDGATLEPLSVVNTRGMTVDTQEYHPEPRVASIMASHYKPEFVVNVKETGQILMVNYQDIKNLQVTTIGAERFLHDGGFDRSGRYVLVAANARNKVAVVDTKESKLVKLVETGGQTPHPGRGANIEHPKYGPVWVTSHLGDETVSMIGTDPEKHPEHAWKVVQTVKGQGGGSLFVKSHPKSKHLYVDTTLNTEAEISSSVAVFKIADLAQDKPKYEVLPIGQWSGIAEGQRRVVQGEYNREGDEIWFSVWNSKNQDSAIVVVDDKTLKLKTVIKDKTIVTPT
;
A
#
# COMPACT_ATOMS: atom_id res chain seq x y z
N TYR A 1 -3.97 14.79 -10.63
CA TYR A 1 -5.33 15.00 -10.12
C TYR A 1 -5.57 16.51 -10.05
N TRP A 2 -6.42 17.03 -10.91
CA TRP A 2 -6.75 18.46 -10.99
C TRP A 2 -8.24 18.61 -11.29
N PRO A 3 -8.95 19.58 -10.68
CA PRO A 3 -8.50 20.55 -9.65
C PRO A 3 -8.17 19.90 -8.29
N PRO A 4 -7.47 20.61 -7.37
CA PRO A 4 -7.20 20.14 -6.00
C PRO A 4 -8.49 20.17 -5.16
N GLN A 5 -9.25 19.07 -5.22
CA GLN A 5 -10.51 18.90 -4.50
C GLN A 5 -10.82 17.40 -4.26
N TYR A 6 -11.76 17.13 -3.35
CA TYR A 6 -12.49 15.86 -3.29
C TYR A 6 -14.00 16.11 -3.42
N VAL A 7 -14.73 15.07 -3.80
CA VAL A 7 -16.19 15.12 -4.01
C VAL A 7 -16.84 13.98 -3.24
N ILE A 8 -17.87 14.30 -2.45
CA ILE A 8 -18.76 13.31 -1.85
C ILE A 8 -19.95 13.15 -2.78
N MET A 9 -20.28 11.91 -3.12
CA MET A 9 -21.38 11.57 -4.04
C MET A 9 -22.34 10.62 -3.33
N ASP A 10 -23.58 10.58 -3.81
CA ASP A 10 -24.52 9.52 -3.47
C ASP A 10 -23.98 8.17 -3.95
N GLY A 11 -24.00 7.17 -3.07
CA GLY A 11 -23.39 5.87 -3.34
C GLY A 11 -24.14 5.02 -4.37
N ALA A 12 -25.43 5.30 -4.64
CA ALA A 12 -26.25 4.56 -5.58
C ALA A 12 -26.36 5.26 -6.94
N THR A 13 -26.41 6.60 -6.96
CA THR A 13 -26.67 7.39 -8.17
C THR A 13 -25.45 8.13 -8.71
N LEU A 14 -24.39 8.25 -7.91
CA LEU A 14 -23.23 9.11 -8.18
C LEU A 14 -23.58 10.61 -8.27
N GLU A 15 -24.76 11.02 -7.78
CA GLU A 15 -25.14 12.42 -7.69
C GLU A 15 -24.14 13.16 -6.79
N PRO A 16 -23.53 14.28 -7.24
CA PRO A 16 -22.58 15.03 -6.43
C PRO A 16 -23.30 15.76 -5.29
N LEU A 17 -22.96 15.41 -4.05
CA LEU A 17 -23.57 15.98 -2.85
C LEU A 17 -22.76 17.15 -2.28
N SER A 18 -21.43 17.08 -2.36
CA SER A 18 -20.54 18.14 -1.88
C SER A 18 -19.19 18.11 -2.59
N VAL A 19 -18.64 19.30 -2.85
CA VAL A 19 -17.32 19.51 -3.47
C VAL A 19 -16.49 20.35 -2.52
N VAL A 20 -15.33 19.85 -2.11
CA VAL A 20 -14.46 20.53 -1.13
C VAL A 20 -13.07 20.71 -1.71
N ASN A 21 -12.61 21.97 -1.76
CA ASN A 21 -11.25 22.30 -2.20
C ASN A 21 -10.20 21.87 -1.17
N THR A 22 -9.01 21.50 -1.62
CA THR A 22 -7.90 21.10 -0.73
C THR A 22 -6.80 22.14 -0.60
N ARG A 23 -6.90 23.28 -1.31
CA ARG A 23 -5.94 24.40 -1.21
C ARG A 23 -5.81 24.85 0.25
N GLY A 24 -4.58 25.11 0.69
CA GLY A 24 -4.36 25.42 2.10
C GLY A 24 -2.89 25.52 2.45
N MET A 25 -2.62 25.45 3.76
CA MET A 25 -1.29 25.69 4.32
C MET A 25 -0.54 24.37 4.50
N THR A 26 0.76 24.38 4.23
CA THR A 26 1.66 23.26 4.53
C THR A 26 1.74 23.01 6.04
N VAL A 27 1.78 21.74 6.45
CA VAL A 27 1.82 21.35 7.86
C VAL A 27 3.07 21.87 8.58
N ASP A 28 4.20 21.96 7.88
CA ASP A 28 5.51 22.33 8.42
C ASP A 28 5.72 23.85 8.44
N THR A 29 5.75 24.49 7.27
CA THR A 29 6.11 25.91 7.11
C THR A 29 4.91 26.85 7.25
N GLN A 30 3.68 26.31 7.26
CA GLN A 30 2.45 27.10 7.22
C GLN A 30 2.45 28.08 6.04
N GLU A 31 2.94 27.64 4.89
CA GLU A 31 2.92 28.41 3.64
C GLU A 31 1.74 27.96 2.78
N TYR A 32 1.14 28.92 2.08
CA TYR A 32 0.03 28.62 1.18
C TYR A 32 0.51 27.79 -0.02
N HIS A 33 -0.15 26.66 -0.25
CA HIS A 33 0.08 25.78 -1.39
C HIS A 33 -1.13 25.79 -2.35
N PRO A 34 -0.97 26.18 -3.63
CA PRO A 34 -2.09 26.35 -4.57
C PRO A 34 -2.57 25.04 -5.23
N GLU A 35 -1.76 23.98 -5.19
CA GLU A 35 -2.05 22.68 -5.83
C GLU A 35 -1.80 21.47 -4.90
N PRO A 36 -2.48 21.36 -3.76
CA PRO A 36 -2.37 20.19 -2.90
C PRO A 36 -3.32 19.08 -3.35
N ARG A 37 -2.73 18.04 -3.94
CA ARG A 37 -3.43 16.92 -4.57
C ARG A 37 -3.96 15.95 -3.52
N VAL A 38 -5.16 15.44 -3.74
CA VAL A 38 -5.65 14.26 -3.02
C VAL A 38 -4.91 13.03 -3.55
N ALA A 39 -4.34 12.23 -2.65
CA ALA A 39 -3.57 11.05 -3.00
C ALA A 39 -4.38 9.76 -2.84
N SER A 40 -4.52 9.26 -1.62
CA SER A 40 -5.39 8.11 -1.30
C SER A 40 -6.56 8.55 -0.43
N ILE A 41 -7.68 7.85 -0.60
CA ILE A 41 -8.89 7.98 0.22
C ILE A 41 -9.23 6.59 0.77
N MET A 42 -9.49 6.52 2.07
CA MET A 42 -9.94 5.33 2.77
C MET A 42 -11.21 5.62 3.55
N ALA A 43 -11.90 4.59 4.04
CA ALA A 43 -13.10 4.75 4.85
C ALA A 43 -12.84 4.21 6.27
N SER A 44 -13.13 5.02 7.29
CA SER A 44 -13.02 4.60 8.69
C SER A 44 -14.01 3.47 8.99
N HIS A 45 -13.56 2.50 9.79
CA HIS A 45 -14.42 1.43 10.31
C HIS A 45 -14.95 1.74 11.73
N TYR A 46 -14.51 2.85 12.32
CA TYR A 46 -14.84 3.26 13.70
C TYR A 46 -15.78 4.46 13.76
N LYS A 47 -15.77 5.28 12.70
CA LYS A 47 -16.63 6.46 12.56
C LYS A 47 -17.14 6.54 11.12
N PRO A 48 -18.28 7.20 10.90
CA PRO A 48 -18.77 7.53 9.56
C PRO A 48 -17.92 8.63 8.92
N GLU A 49 -16.65 8.34 8.68
CA GLU A 49 -15.63 9.26 8.19
C GLU A 49 -14.88 8.68 6.98
N PHE A 50 -14.57 9.52 6.00
CA PHE A 50 -13.50 9.26 5.04
C PHE A 50 -12.17 9.75 5.59
N VAL A 51 -11.09 9.04 5.29
CA VAL A 51 -9.70 9.46 5.54
C VAL A 51 -9.13 9.92 4.21
N VAL A 52 -8.89 11.22 4.06
CA VAL A 52 -8.42 11.84 2.80
C VAL A 52 -7.00 12.35 2.97
N ASN A 53 -6.05 11.79 2.23
CA ASN A 53 -4.66 12.21 2.26
C ASN A 53 -4.41 13.36 1.28
N VAL A 54 -3.95 14.50 1.78
CA VAL A 54 -3.63 15.69 0.99
C VAL A 54 -2.11 15.86 0.91
N LYS A 55 -1.56 15.57 -0.28
CA LYS A 55 -0.14 15.26 -0.49
C LYS A 55 0.80 16.41 -0.13
N GLU A 56 0.70 17.55 -0.80
CA GLU A 56 1.71 18.61 -0.71
C GLU A 56 1.65 19.36 0.62
N THR A 57 0.45 19.52 1.18
CA THR A 57 0.24 20.16 2.50
C THR A 57 0.55 19.22 3.65
N GLY A 58 0.59 17.90 3.43
CA GLY A 58 0.89 16.93 4.48
C GLY A 58 -0.22 16.80 5.52
N GLN A 59 -1.47 16.96 5.09
CA GLN A 59 -2.65 16.90 5.93
C GLN A 59 -3.45 15.62 5.66
N ILE A 60 -3.96 15.01 6.72
CA ILE A 60 -4.93 13.92 6.65
C ILE A 60 -6.26 14.47 7.14
N LEU A 61 -7.28 14.43 6.30
CA LEU A 61 -8.62 14.93 6.63
C LEU A 61 -9.52 13.76 7.04
N MET A 62 -10.08 13.84 8.23
CA MET A 62 -11.15 12.95 8.69
C MET A 62 -12.49 13.63 8.37
N VAL A 63 -13.14 13.21 7.29
CA VAL A 63 -14.33 13.87 6.73
C VAL A 63 -15.58 13.11 7.16
N ASN A 64 -16.33 13.64 8.12
CA ASN A 64 -17.55 13.01 8.63
C ASN A 64 -18.71 13.22 7.64
N TYR A 65 -19.32 12.13 7.18
CA TYR A 65 -20.36 12.15 6.16
C TYR A 65 -21.79 11.97 6.72
N GLN A 66 -22.00 12.04 8.05
CA GLN A 66 -23.35 11.93 8.65
C GLN A 66 -24.23 13.13 8.31
N ASP A 67 -23.63 14.31 8.23
CA ASP A 67 -24.30 15.54 7.82
C ASP A 67 -23.43 16.28 6.82
N ILE A 68 -23.70 16.03 5.54
CA ILE A 68 -22.97 16.65 4.42
C ILE A 68 -23.28 18.16 4.32
N LYS A 69 -24.43 18.61 4.84
CA LYS A 69 -24.81 20.04 4.81
C LYS A 69 -24.04 20.84 5.87
N ASN A 70 -23.81 20.24 7.05
CA ASN A 70 -23.02 20.81 8.13
C ASN A 70 -21.72 20.02 8.32
N LEU A 71 -20.94 19.93 7.23
CA LEU A 71 -19.79 19.03 7.12
C LEU A 71 -18.76 19.25 8.22
N GLN A 72 -18.52 18.22 9.03
CA GLN A 72 -17.46 18.22 10.03
C GLN A 72 -16.20 17.57 9.47
N VAL A 73 -15.07 18.28 9.57
CA VAL A 73 -13.77 17.78 9.12
C VAL A 73 -12.74 17.99 10.21
N THR A 74 -12.06 16.92 10.64
CA THR A 74 -10.84 17.04 11.45
C THR A 74 -9.63 17.06 10.53
N THR A 75 -8.87 18.16 10.56
CA THR A 75 -7.61 18.28 9.82
C THR A 75 -6.45 17.86 10.72
N ILE A 76 -5.80 16.75 10.39
CA ILE A 76 -4.65 16.23 11.11
C ILE A 76 -3.39 16.63 10.36
N GLY A 77 -2.52 17.39 11.01
CA GLY A 77 -1.15 17.61 10.53
C GLY A 77 -0.34 16.33 10.65
N ALA A 78 0.18 15.81 9.53
CA ALA A 78 0.99 14.60 9.50
C ALA A 78 2.41 14.91 9.02
N GLU A 79 2.71 14.65 7.76
CA GLU A 79 4.01 14.88 7.13
C GLU A 79 3.78 15.15 5.64
N ARG A 80 4.61 15.98 5.01
CA ARG A 80 4.43 16.31 3.59
C ARG A 80 4.70 15.12 2.69
N PHE A 81 4.09 15.17 1.50
CA PHE A 81 4.17 14.15 0.46
C PHE A 81 3.48 12.84 0.81
N LEU A 82 2.37 12.92 1.57
CA LEU A 82 1.47 11.78 1.76
C LEU A 82 1.09 11.17 0.41
N HIS A 83 0.98 9.85 0.38
CA HIS A 83 0.68 9.11 -0.82
C HIS A 83 -0.39 8.06 -0.54
N ASP A 84 0.00 6.80 -0.48
CA ASP A 84 -0.79 5.61 -0.25
C ASP A 84 -0.61 5.10 1.18
N GLY A 85 -1.46 4.15 1.56
CA GLY A 85 -1.55 3.64 2.91
C GLY A 85 -2.73 2.69 3.08
N GLY A 86 -2.82 2.09 4.26
CA GLY A 86 -3.91 1.20 4.59
C GLY A 86 -4.07 1.00 6.07
N PHE A 87 -5.14 0.31 6.43
CA PHE A 87 -5.43 0.00 7.83
C PHE A 87 -4.51 -1.10 8.36
N ASP A 88 -4.20 -1.02 9.64
CA ASP A 88 -3.75 -2.17 10.41
C ASP A 88 -4.84 -3.27 10.42
N ARG A 89 -4.48 -4.48 10.86
CA ARG A 89 -5.41 -5.61 10.86
C ARG A 89 -6.70 -5.39 11.68
N SER A 90 -6.70 -4.49 12.67
CA SER A 90 -7.88 -4.19 13.48
C SER A 90 -8.87 -3.26 12.76
N GLY A 91 -8.43 -2.58 11.70
CA GLY A 91 -9.22 -1.55 11.03
C GLY A 91 -9.24 -0.21 11.77
N ARG A 92 -8.44 -0.04 12.83
CA ARG A 92 -8.47 1.17 13.68
C ARG A 92 -7.45 2.20 13.25
N TYR A 93 -6.24 1.77 12.99
CA TYR A 93 -5.12 2.65 12.70
C TYR A 93 -4.85 2.63 11.21
N VAL A 94 -4.77 3.81 10.60
CA VAL A 94 -4.35 3.94 9.22
C VAL A 94 -2.89 4.34 9.18
N LEU A 95 -2.10 3.60 8.39
CA LEU A 95 -0.68 3.82 8.18
C LEU A 95 -0.49 4.36 6.77
N VAL A 96 0.00 5.60 6.66
CA VAL A 96 0.11 6.36 5.41
C VAL A 96 1.55 6.72 5.13
N ALA A 97 2.07 6.35 3.95
CA ALA A 97 3.41 6.72 3.53
C ALA A 97 3.48 8.22 3.17
N ALA A 98 4.38 8.94 3.85
CA ALA A 98 4.91 10.22 3.41
C ALA A 98 6.18 9.95 2.60
N ASN A 99 5.97 9.48 1.36
CA ASN A 99 6.97 8.71 0.63
C ASN A 99 8.29 9.47 0.42
N ALA A 100 8.26 10.71 -0.07
CA ALA A 100 9.45 11.54 -0.29
C ALA A 100 10.17 11.97 1.02
N ARG A 101 9.61 11.63 2.18
CA ARG A 101 10.18 11.88 3.51
C ARG A 101 10.59 10.59 4.24
N ASN A 102 10.46 9.42 3.60
CA ASN A 102 10.83 8.12 4.17
C ASN A 102 10.10 7.75 5.47
N LYS A 103 8.91 8.32 5.68
CA LYS A 103 8.13 8.17 6.90
C LYS A 103 6.78 7.52 6.63
N VAL A 104 6.21 6.93 7.66
CA VAL A 104 4.82 6.47 7.74
C VAL A 104 4.13 7.22 8.87
N ALA A 105 3.05 7.92 8.55
CA ALA A 105 2.15 8.52 9.52
C ALA A 105 1.13 7.48 10.00
N VAL A 106 0.98 7.34 11.31
CA VAL A 106 -0.01 6.48 11.95
C VAL A 106 -1.11 7.37 12.53
N VAL A 107 -2.34 7.17 12.08
CA VAL A 107 -3.52 7.90 12.58
C VAL A 107 -4.49 6.93 13.25
N ASP A 108 -4.93 7.25 14.46
CA ASP A 108 -6.00 6.53 15.15
C ASP A 108 -7.34 7.05 14.64
N THR A 109 -8.07 6.26 13.87
CA THR A 109 -9.35 6.68 13.28
C THR A 109 -10.50 6.68 14.28
N LYS A 110 -10.34 6.03 15.43
CA LYS A 110 -11.32 6.12 16.53
C LYS A 110 -11.21 7.47 17.24
N GLU A 111 -9.99 7.94 17.42
CA GLU A 111 -9.72 9.20 18.13
C GLU A 111 -9.52 10.39 17.17
N SER A 112 -9.50 10.14 15.86
CA SER A 112 -9.27 11.12 14.78
C SER A 112 -7.99 11.95 15.02
N LYS A 113 -6.88 11.29 15.40
CA LYS A 113 -5.62 11.94 15.79
C LYS A 113 -4.37 11.24 15.25
N LEU A 114 -3.32 12.01 14.98
CA LEU A 114 -1.99 11.45 14.72
C LEU A 114 -1.45 10.77 15.98
N VAL A 115 -1.01 9.53 15.83
CA VAL A 115 -0.36 8.76 16.89
C VAL A 115 1.15 8.92 16.81
N LYS A 116 1.72 8.76 15.61
CA LYS A 116 3.17 8.81 15.42
C LYS A 116 3.56 9.00 13.95
N LEU A 117 4.74 9.60 13.74
CA LEU A 117 5.49 9.52 12.49
C LEU A 117 6.64 8.51 12.69
N VAL A 118 6.70 7.49 11.84
CA VAL A 118 7.67 6.39 11.93
C VAL A 118 8.61 6.48 10.74
N GLU A 119 9.90 6.63 10.98
CA GLU A 119 10.93 6.49 9.93
C GLU A 119 11.05 5.01 9.55
N THR A 120 11.02 4.74 8.25
CA THR A 120 10.94 3.36 7.73
C THR A 120 12.30 2.69 7.60
N GLY A 121 13.39 3.46 7.56
CA GLY A 121 14.75 2.97 7.36
C GLY A 121 15.11 2.63 5.91
N GLY A 122 14.15 2.68 4.99
CA GLY A 122 14.36 2.59 3.54
C GLY A 122 14.01 3.89 2.82
N GLN A 123 14.23 3.93 1.51
CA GLN A 123 14.02 5.11 0.67
C GLN A 123 12.70 5.03 -0.09
N THR A 124 11.84 6.04 0.07
CA THR A 124 10.55 6.17 -0.61
C THR A 124 9.64 4.95 -0.39
N PRO A 125 9.09 4.77 0.82
CA PRO A 125 8.14 3.69 1.09
C PRO A 125 6.92 3.81 0.16
N HIS A 126 6.53 2.69 -0.44
CA HIS A 126 5.39 2.60 -1.36
C HIS A 126 4.59 1.32 -1.07
N PRO A 127 3.66 1.37 -0.10
CA PRO A 127 2.97 0.17 0.39
C PRO A 127 1.82 -0.32 -0.50
N GLY A 128 1.24 0.53 -1.35
CA GLY A 128 -0.17 0.40 -1.73
C GLY A 128 -1.05 0.51 -0.47
N ARG A 129 -1.79 -0.55 -0.15
CA ARG A 129 -2.50 -0.69 1.14
C ARG A 129 -1.60 -1.28 2.26
N GLY A 130 -0.40 -1.73 1.90
CA GLY A 130 0.48 -2.53 2.74
C GLY A 130 -0.01 -3.95 2.92
N ALA A 131 0.70 -4.71 3.75
CA ALA A 131 0.33 -6.06 4.14
C ALA A 131 0.32 -6.19 5.65
N ASN A 132 -0.78 -6.71 6.21
CA ASN A 132 -0.86 -7.05 7.62
C ASN A 132 -0.52 -8.52 7.81
N ILE A 133 0.44 -8.83 8.70
CA ILE A 133 0.84 -10.19 9.04
C ILE A 133 0.98 -10.36 10.56
N GLU A 134 0.83 -11.59 11.03
CA GLU A 134 1.20 -11.98 12.40
C GLU A 134 2.69 -12.36 12.38
N HIS A 135 3.55 -11.46 12.86
CA HIS A 135 4.98 -11.74 12.91
C HIS A 135 5.29 -12.70 14.07
N PRO A 136 6.04 -13.80 13.84
CA PRO A 136 6.25 -14.85 14.84
C PRO A 136 6.94 -14.39 16.14
N LYS A 137 7.65 -13.26 16.10
CA LYS A 137 8.34 -12.68 17.27
C LYS A 137 7.73 -11.39 17.81
N TYR A 138 7.06 -10.60 16.96
CA TYR A 138 6.71 -9.21 17.27
C TYR A 138 5.19 -8.97 17.30
N GLY A 139 4.40 -10.02 17.09
CA GLY A 139 2.94 -9.91 17.03
C GLY A 139 2.45 -9.25 15.73
N PRO A 140 1.30 -8.56 15.76
CA PRO A 140 0.75 -7.88 14.60
C PRO A 140 1.65 -6.78 14.03
N VAL A 141 2.02 -6.91 12.76
CA VAL A 141 2.78 -5.89 12.02
C VAL A 141 2.11 -5.53 10.70
N TRP A 142 2.31 -4.28 10.29
CA TRP A 142 1.99 -3.78 8.96
C TRP A 142 3.28 -3.58 8.17
N VAL A 143 3.28 -3.98 6.91
CA VAL A 143 4.48 -4.09 6.08
C VAL A 143 4.41 -3.12 4.89
N THR A 144 5.55 -2.49 4.58
CA THR A 144 5.77 -1.73 3.35
C THR A 144 7.08 -2.14 2.69
N SER A 145 7.11 -2.16 1.36
CA SER A 145 8.33 -2.14 0.56
C SER A 145 8.69 -0.71 0.17
N HIS A 146 9.79 -0.56 -0.57
CA HIS A 146 10.37 0.72 -0.92
C HIS A 146 10.62 0.81 -2.43
N LEU A 147 10.38 2.00 -2.96
CA LEU A 147 10.67 2.30 -4.36
C LEU A 147 12.17 2.55 -4.55
N GLY A 148 12.81 3.23 -3.60
CA GLY A 148 14.19 3.73 -3.74
C GLY A 148 15.27 2.69 -3.42
N ASP A 149 14.95 1.61 -2.72
CA ASP A 149 15.88 0.54 -2.37
C ASP A 149 15.15 -0.79 -2.08
N GLU A 150 15.90 -1.86 -1.83
CA GLU A 150 15.39 -3.21 -1.61
C GLU A 150 14.85 -3.49 -0.19
N THR A 151 14.68 -2.47 0.65
CA THR A 151 14.24 -2.64 2.03
C THR A 151 12.77 -3.00 2.10
N VAL A 152 12.40 -3.90 3.01
CA VAL A 152 11.03 -4.19 3.40
C VAL A 152 10.93 -4.00 4.90
N SER A 153 10.08 -3.07 5.34
CA SER A 153 9.98 -2.65 6.74
C SER A 153 8.68 -3.10 7.36
N MET A 154 8.77 -3.58 8.61
CA MET A 154 7.63 -4.07 9.39
C MET A 154 7.42 -3.18 10.61
N ILE A 155 6.23 -2.59 10.72
CA ILE A 155 5.87 -1.67 11.80
C ILE A 155 4.91 -2.40 12.75
N GLY A 156 5.20 -2.43 14.05
CA GLY A 156 4.30 -3.00 15.06
C GLY A 156 3.00 -2.21 15.17
N THR A 157 1.86 -2.89 15.25
CA THR A 157 0.52 -2.27 15.17
C THR A 157 -0.42 -2.55 16.34
N ASP A 158 0.07 -3.23 17.39
CA ASP A 158 -0.73 -3.63 18.54
C ASP A 158 -0.29 -2.90 19.83
N PRO A 159 -0.79 -1.69 20.09
CA PRO A 159 -0.45 -0.92 21.29
C PRO A 159 -1.01 -1.50 22.58
N GLU A 160 -1.94 -2.46 22.53
CA GLU A 160 -2.56 -3.03 23.73
C GLU A 160 -1.80 -4.24 24.24
N LYS A 161 -1.46 -5.20 23.36
CA LYS A 161 -0.80 -6.44 23.79
C LYS A 161 0.70 -6.47 23.49
N HIS A 162 1.19 -5.63 22.58
CA HIS A 162 2.61 -5.52 22.22
C HIS A 162 3.09 -4.05 22.31
N PRO A 163 2.85 -3.35 23.44
CA PRO A 163 3.11 -1.91 23.57
C PRO A 163 4.58 -1.52 23.33
N GLU A 164 5.52 -2.41 23.62
CA GLU A 164 6.95 -2.23 23.40
C GLU A 164 7.32 -2.14 21.90
N HIS A 165 6.49 -2.70 21.03
CA HIS A 165 6.67 -2.79 19.58
C HIS A 165 5.79 -1.81 18.80
N ALA A 166 4.68 -1.36 19.39
CA ALA A 166 3.73 -0.49 18.72
C ALA A 166 4.38 0.79 18.16
N TRP A 167 4.10 1.05 16.89
CA TRP A 167 4.54 2.24 16.16
C TRP A 167 6.06 2.39 16.10
N LYS A 168 6.76 1.25 15.95
CA LYS A 168 8.20 1.17 15.70
C LYS A 168 8.44 0.22 14.54
N VAL A 169 9.48 0.49 13.74
CA VAL A 169 10.02 -0.52 12.82
C VAL A 169 10.67 -1.61 13.69
N VAL A 170 10.06 -2.79 13.70
CA VAL A 170 10.52 -3.93 14.52
C VAL A 170 11.46 -4.87 13.77
N GLN A 171 11.38 -4.85 12.43
CA GLN A 171 12.27 -5.59 11.56
C GLN A 171 12.36 -4.90 10.20
N THR A 172 13.55 -4.98 9.62
CA THR A 172 13.77 -4.75 8.20
C THR A 172 14.37 -6.02 7.58
N VAL A 173 13.91 -6.39 6.40
CA VAL A 173 14.49 -7.44 5.56
C VAL A 173 14.81 -6.87 4.18
N LYS A 174 15.59 -7.62 3.39
CA LYS A 174 16.00 -7.23 2.04
C LYS A 174 15.26 -8.07 1.02
N GLY A 175 14.54 -7.42 0.09
CA GLY A 175 13.88 -8.02 -1.06
C GLY A 175 14.84 -8.25 -2.24
N GLN A 176 14.30 -8.33 -3.46
CA GLN A 176 15.11 -8.57 -4.66
C GLN A 176 15.92 -7.34 -5.09
N GLY A 177 15.38 -6.14 -4.88
CA GLY A 177 15.91 -4.91 -5.43
C GLY A 177 15.00 -3.72 -5.12
N GLY A 178 15.44 -2.52 -5.46
CA GLY A 178 14.58 -1.34 -5.50
C GLY A 178 13.52 -1.42 -6.60
N GLY A 179 12.62 -0.45 -6.61
CA GLY A 179 11.53 -0.36 -7.58
C GLY A 179 10.27 -1.14 -7.19
N SER A 180 10.15 -1.57 -5.94
CA SER A 180 8.92 -2.21 -5.46
C SER A 180 7.76 -1.21 -5.38
N LEU A 181 6.56 -1.66 -5.74
CA LEU A 181 5.34 -0.86 -5.66
C LEU A 181 4.31 -1.47 -4.70
N PHE A 182 4.27 -2.80 -4.57
CA PHE A 182 3.30 -3.46 -3.74
C PHE A 182 3.90 -4.60 -2.92
N VAL A 183 3.42 -4.69 -1.68
CA VAL A 183 3.50 -5.89 -0.85
C VAL A 183 2.12 -6.48 -0.66
N LYS A 184 2.03 -7.81 -0.51
CA LYS A 184 0.74 -8.47 -0.27
C LYS A 184 0.87 -9.71 0.61
N SER A 185 -0.13 -9.90 1.47
CA SER A 185 -0.40 -11.15 2.18
C SER A 185 -1.90 -11.28 2.39
N HIS A 186 -2.34 -12.38 2.98
CA HIS A 186 -3.73 -12.66 3.29
C HIS A 186 -3.83 -13.41 4.64
N PRO A 187 -4.88 -13.22 5.46
CA PRO A 187 -5.00 -13.88 6.76
C PRO A 187 -4.91 -15.42 6.76
N LYS A 188 -5.20 -16.05 5.62
CA LYS A 188 -5.09 -17.51 5.41
C LYS A 188 -3.78 -17.95 4.74
N SER A 189 -3.01 -17.01 4.19
CA SER A 189 -1.72 -17.29 3.57
C SER A 189 -0.61 -17.35 4.63
N LYS A 190 0.45 -18.10 4.33
CA LYS A 190 1.69 -18.14 5.11
C LYS A 190 2.82 -17.34 4.47
N HIS A 191 2.49 -16.54 3.44
CA HIS A 191 3.45 -15.90 2.57
C HIS A 191 3.27 -14.38 2.54
N LEU A 192 4.39 -13.68 2.43
CA LEU A 192 4.47 -12.25 2.12
C LEU A 192 5.12 -12.11 0.74
N TYR A 193 4.38 -11.53 -0.20
CA TYR A 193 4.80 -11.28 -1.57
C TYR A 193 5.26 -9.83 -1.72
N VAL A 194 6.36 -9.63 -2.45
CA VAL A 194 6.96 -8.31 -2.71
C VAL A 194 7.34 -8.24 -4.18
N ASP A 195 6.68 -7.36 -4.94
CA ASP A 195 7.04 -7.12 -6.34
C ASP A 195 8.25 -6.19 -6.47
N THR A 196 8.80 -6.10 -7.66
CA THR A 196 9.92 -5.19 -8.00
C THR A 196 9.67 -4.47 -9.31
N THR A 197 8.42 -4.04 -9.50
CA THR A 197 7.86 -3.53 -10.77
C THR A 197 8.77 -2.56 -11.52
N LEU A 198 9.34 -1.56 -10.84
CA LEU A 198 10.13 -0.47 -11.41
C LEU A 198 11.64 -0.71 -11.39
N ASN A 199 12.08 -1.93 -11.04
CA ASN A 199 13.49 -2.28 -11.13
C ASN A 199 13.99 -2.14 -12.59
N THR A 200 15.25 -1.75 -12.75
CA THR A 200 15.86 -1.55 -14.07
C THR A 200 16.28 -2.86 -14.74
N GLU A 201 16.50 -3.92 -13.95
CA GLU A 201 16.82 -5.25 -14.47
C GLU A 201 15.53 -5.99 -14.86
N ALA A 202 15.49 -6.50 -16.09
CA ALA A 202 14.30 -7.15 -16.63
C ALA A 202 13.91 -8.41 -15.84
N GLU A 203 14.89 -9.21 -15.40
CA GLU A 203 14.64 -10.43 -14.62
C GLU A 203 14.04 -10.11 -13.24
N ILE A 204 14.52 -9.04 -12.59
CA ILE A 204 14.01 -8.60 -11.29
C ILE A 204 12.64 -7.95 -11.43
N SER A 205 12.44 -7.07 -12.42
CA SER A 205 11.14 -6.42 -12.65
C SER A 205 10.06 -7.38 -13.17
N SER A 206 10.43 -8.56 -13.66
CA SER A 206 9.51 -9.61 -14.12
C SER A 206 9.34 -10.77 -13.14
N SER A 207 9.75 -10.61 -11.88
CA SER A 207 9.65 -11.62 -10.83
C SER A 207 9.12 -11.04 -9.51
N VAL A 208 8.81 -11.93 -8.56
CA VAL A 208 8.29 -11.57 -7.23
C VAL A 208 9.05 -12.33 -6.16
N ALA A 209 9.49 -11.64 -5.10
CA ALA A 209 10.01 -12.28 -3.90
C ALA A 209 8.88 -12.74 -2.99
N VAL A 210 9.03 -13.93 -2.41
CA VAL A 210 8.06 -14.54 -1.50
C VAL A 210 8.76 -14.99 -0.23
N PHE A 211 8.45 -14.31 0.87
CA PHE A 211 8.91 -14.71 2.20
C PHE A 211 7.88 -15.64 2.84
N LYS A 212 8.36 -16.71 3.48
CA LYS A 212 7.54 -17.47 4.43
C LYS A 212 7.48 -16.68 5.73
N ILE A 213 6.28 -16.36 6.20
CA ILE A 213 6.08 -15.53 7.40
C ILE A 213 6.74 -16.17 8.63
N ALA A 214 6.67 -17.50 8.75
CA ALA A 214 7.31 -18.23 9.84
C ALA A 214 8.84 -18.07 9.86
N ASP A 215 9.47 -17.90 8.69
CA ASP A 215 10.92 -17.77 8.56
C ASP A 215 11.41 -16.36 8.91
N LEU A 216 10.52 -15.40 9.11
CA LEU A 216 10.87 -14.04 9.54
C LEU A 216 11.45 -14.00 10.97
N ALA A 217 11.24 -15.05 11.77
CA ALA A 217 11.88 -15.20 13.07
C ALA A 217 13.39 -15.53 12.99
N GLN A 218 13.88 -15.95 11.82
CA GLN A 218 15.29 -16.31 11.63
C GLN A 218 16.16 -15.05 11.56
N ASP A 219 17.45 -15.17 11.87
CA ASP A 219 18.40 -14.05 11.83
C ASP A 219 18.54 -13.43 10.43
N LYS A 220 18.42 -14.25 9.39
CA LYS A 220 18.48 -13.86 7.98
C LYS A 220 17.39 -14.56 7.17
N PRO A 221 16.15 -14.07 7.23
CA PRO A 221 15.03 -14.64 6.48
C PRO A 221 15.35 -14.65 4.99
N LYS A 222 15.08 -15.77 4.33
CA LYS A 222 15.23 -15.93 2.88
C LYS A 222 13.88 -15.80 2.20
N TYR A 223 13.90 -15.43 0.92
CA TYR A 223 12.73 -15.46 0.05
C TYR A 223 12.94 -16.46 -1.09
N GLU A 224 11.84 -16.96 -1.63
CA GLU A 224 11.78 -17.64 -2.92
C GLU A 224 11.48 -16.62 -4.02
N VAL A 225 12.01 -16.83 -5.23
CA VAL A 225 11.76 -15.97 -6.39
C VAL A 225 10.82 -16.68 -7.33
N LEU A 226 9.64 -16.09 -7.59
CA LEU A 226 8.69 -16.59 -8.57
C LEU A 226 8.91 -15.90 -9.92
N PRO A 227 9.20 -16.64 -11.00
CA PRO A 227 9.46 -16.07 -12.31
C PRO A 227 8.14 -15.77 -13.05
N ILE A 228 7.32 -14.90 -12.47
CA ILE A 228 5.95 -14.60 -12.93
C ILE A 228 5.90 -14.19 -14.40
N GLY A 229 6.79 -13.30 -14.83
CA GLY A 229 6.89 -12.88 -16.24
C GLY A 229 7.26 -14.02 -17.18
N GLN A 230 8.10 -14.98 -16.74
CA GLN A 230 8.39 -16.19 -17.51
C GLN A 230 7.18 -17.12 -17.57
N TRP A 231 6.49 -17.33 -16.45
CA TRP A 231 5.28 -18.16 -16.38
C TRP A 231 4.16 -17.66 -17.28
N SER A 232 4.11 -16.35 -17.55
CA SER A 232 3.18 -15.81 -18.53
C SER A 232 3.37 -16.38 -19.94
N GLY A 233 4.55 -16.89 -20.29
CA GLY A 233 4.88 -17.33 -21.65
C GLY A 233 4.93 -16.21 -22.69
N ILE A 234 5.05 -14.94 -22.26
CA ILE A 234 5.28 -13.79 -23.15
C ILE A 234 6.79 -13.68 -23.40
N ALA A 235 7.20 -13.65 -24.67
CA ALA A 235 8.61 -13.59 -25.05
C ALA A 235 9.14 -12.16 -25.19
N GLU A 236 8.28 -11.20 -25.58
CA GLU A 236 8.67 -9.83 -25.90
C GLU A 236 8.28 -8.82 -24.81
N GLY A 237 9.00 -7.69 -24.78
CA GLY A 237 8.77 -6.60 -23.83
C GLY A 237 9.43 -6.80 -22.47
N GLN A 238 9.34 -5.78 -21.62
CA GLN A 238 9.94 -5.82 -20.28
C GLN A 238 9.16 -6.70 -19.31
N ARG A 239 7.86 -6.93 -19.54
CA ARG A 239 7.00 -7.82 -18.73
C ARG A 239 7.06 -7.47 -17.24
N ARG A 240 6.85 -6.19 -16.93
CA ARG A 240 6.92 -5.71 -15.54
C ARG A 240 5.79 -6.37 -14.74
N VAL A 241 6.14 -7.08 -13.69
CA VAL A 241 5.18 -7.73 -12.81
C VAL A 241 4.79 -6.75 -11.73
N VAL A 242 3.48 -6.53 -11.58
CA VAL A 242 2.94 -5.53 -10.67
C VAL A 242 1.74 -6.07 -9.92
N GLN A 243 1.67 -5.72 -8.63
CA GLN A 243 0.53 -5.90 -7.74
C GLN A 243 0.03 -7.35 -7.64
N GLY A 244 0.39 -8.01 -6.54
CA GLY A 244 -0.29 -9.25 -6.13
C GLY A 244 -1.67 -8.94 -5.53
N GLU A 245 -2.73 -9.63 -5.94
CA GLU A 245 -4.05 -9.56 -5.29
C GLU A 245 -4.64 -10.96 -5.09
N TYR A 246 -5.20 -11.21 -3.92
CA TYR A 246 -5.76 -12.52 -3.59
C TYR A 246 -7.19 -12.68 -4.09
N ASN A 247 -7.57 -13.91 -4.39
CA ASN A 247 -8.98 -14.29 -4.46
C ASN A 247 -9.64 -14.23 -3.06
N ARG A 248 -10.96 -14.39 -3.00
CA ARG A 248 -11.72 -14.37 -1.73
C ARG A 248 -11.24 -15.41 -0.72
N GLU A 249 -10.90 -16.61 -1.20
CA GLU A 249 -10.52 -17.71 -0.32
C GLU A 249 -9.10 -17.60 0.21
N GLY A 250 -8.28 -16.72 -0.38
CA GLY A 250 -6.91 -16.48 0.03
C GLY A 250 -5.96 -17.62 -0.29
N ASP A 251 -6.31 -18.48 -1.24
CA ASP A 251 -5.51 -19.63 -1.67
C ASP A 251 -4.92 -19.45 -3.08
N GLU A 252 -5.29 -18.38 -3.78
CA GLU A 252 -4.70 -17.97 -5.05
C GLU A 252 -4.34 -16.48 -4.99
N ILE A 253 -3.15 -16.14 -5.51
CA ILE A 253 -2.70 -14.77 -5.69
C ILE A 253 -2.41 -14.48 -7.17
N TRP A 254 -2.88 -13.33 -7.63
CA TRP A 254 -2.94 -12.94 -9.04
C TRP A 254 -1.97 -11.78 -9.25
N PHE A 255 -1.20 -11.82 -10.33
CA PHE A 255 -0.24 -10.79 -10.69
C PHE A 255 -0.45 -10.33 -12.13
N SER A 256 -0.43 -9.02 -12.34
CA SER A 256 -0.42 -8.45 -13.68
C SER A 256 0.98 -8.53 -14.27
N VAL A 257 1.10 -9.06 -15.49
CA VAL A 257 2.30 -8.98 -16.32
C VAL A 257 2.08 -7.85 -17.32
N TRP A 258 2.56 -6.68 -16.93
CA TRP A 258 2.31 -5.40 -17.59
C TRP A 258 3.37 -5.13 -18.67
N ASN A 259 2.86 -5.00 -19.90
CA ASN A 259 3.63 -4.59 -21.07
C ASN A 259 3.01 -3.33 -21.70
N SER A 260 3.67 -2.77 -22.73
CA SER A 260 3.14 -1.58 -23.43
C SER A 260 1.85 -1.90 -24.19
N LYS A 261 1.08 -0.86 -24.54
CA LYS A 261 -0.23 -0.96 -25.22
C LYS A 261 -0.22 -1.85 -26.48
N ASN A 262 0.89 -1.88 -27.21
CA ASN A 262 1.03 -2.62 -28.47
C ASN A 262 1.71 -3.99 -28.30
N GLN A 263 1.88 -4.45 -27.06
CA GLN A 263 2.52 -5.71 -26.72
C GLN A 263 1.58 -6.59 -25.89
N ASP A 264 1.74 -7.90 -26.02
CA ASP A 264 0.97 -8.86 -25.24
C ASP A 264 1.20 -8.67 -23.74
N SER A 265 0.12 -8.75 -22.97
CA SER A 265 0.10 -8.75 -21.52
C SER A 265 -0.64 -9.99 -21.01
N ALA A 266 -0.54 -10.28 -19.71
CA ALA A 266 -1.24 -11.41 -19.10
C ALA A 266 -1.54 -11.15 -17.62
N ILE A 267 -2.42 -11.96 -17.05
CA ILE A 267 -2.55 -12.12 -15.60
C ILE A 267 -2.10 -13.53 -15.24
N VAL A 268 -1.18 -13.65 -14.30
CA VAL A 268 -0.66 -14.94 -13.82
C VAL A 268 -1.25 -15.23 -12.45
N VAL A 269 -1.85 -16.40 -12.30
CA VAL A 269 -2.41 -16.87 -11.03
C VAL A 269 -1.46 -17.89 -10.43
N VAL A 270 -1.12 -17.71 -9.16
CA VAL A 270 -0.25 -18.58 -8.37
C VAL A 270 -1.08 -19.25 -7.29
N ASP A 271 -0.90 -20.56 -7.13
CA ASP A 271 -1.43 -21.30 -5.98
C ASP A 271 -0.59 -20.94 -4.74
N ASP A 272 -1.19 -20.24 -3.78
CA ASP A 272 -0.48 -19.68 -2.61
C ASP A 272 0.14 -20.80 -1.76
N LYS A 273 -0.50 -21.96 -1.64
CA LYS A 273 -0.02 -23.05 -0.79
C LYS A 273 1.24 -23.70 -1.34
N THR A 274 1.32 -23.85 -2.66
CA THR A 274 2.39 -24.58 -3.32
C THR A 274 3.43 -23.67 -3.97
N LEU A 275 3.15 -22.37 -4.08
CA LEU A 275 3.94 -21.36 -4.81
C LEU A 275 4.16 -21.73 -6.29
N LYS A 276 3.24 -22.49 -6.88
CA LYS A 276 3.32 -22.93 -8.28
C LYS A 276 2.35 -22.13 -9.16
N LEU A 277 2.70 -22.02 -10.44
CA LEU A 277 1.79 -21.53 -11.47
C LEU A 277 0.49 -22.34 -11.44
N LYS A 278 -0.64 -21.64 -11.28
CA LYS A 278 -1.98 -22.22 -11.33
C LYS A 278 -2.58 -22.10 -12.72
N THR A 279 -2.59 -20.89 -13.26
CA THR A 279 -3.09 -20.59 -14.61
C THR A 279 -2.56 -19.25 -15.12
N VAL A 280 -2.66 -19.03 -16.43
CA VAL A 280 -2.33 -17.77 -17.09
C VAL A 280 -3.55 -17.31 -17.87
N ILE A 281 -4.03 -16.11 -17.58
CA ILE A 281 -5.15 -15.47 -18.27
C ILE A 281 -4.58 -14.57 -19.36
N LYS A 282 -4.89 -14.90 -20.61
CA LYS A 282 -4.56 -14.10 -21.80
C LYS A 282 -5.80 -13.93 -22.65
N ASP A 283 -6.00 -12.71 -23.12
CA ASP A 283 -7.03 -12.37 -24.09
C ASP A 283 -6.60 -11.08 -24.81
N LYS A 284 -7.00 -10.91 -26.08
CA LYS A 284 -6.67 -9.70 -26.85
C LYS A 284 -7.26 -8.41 -26.26
N THR A 285 -8.29 -8.54 -25.42
CA THR A 285 -8.90 -7.43 -24.67
C THR A 285 -8.14 -7.06 -23.40
N ILE A 286 -7.22 -7.91 -22.93
CA ILE A 286 -6.34 -7.64 -21.79
C ILE A 286 -5.15 -6.81 -22.29
N VAL A 287 -5.40 -5.50 -22.46
CA VAL A 287 -4.39 -4.51 -22.83
C VAL A 287 -3.98 -3.74 -21.59
N THR A 288 -2.67 -3.72 -21.29
CA THR A 288 -2.09 -2.99 -20.15
C THR A 288 -2.80 -3.24 -18.80
N PRO A 289 -2.94 -4.51 -18.33
CA PRO A 289 -3.49 -4.78 -17.01
C PRO A 289 -2.55 -4.26 -15.92
N THR A 290 -3.09 -3.49 -14.96
CA THR A 290 -2.36 -2.87 -13.84
C THR A 290 -3.25 -2.77 -12.61
#